data_AF-A0AAQ4E6E2-F1
#
_entry.id   AF-A0AAQ4E6E2-F1
#
_cell.length_a   1.000
_cell.length_b   1.000
_cell.length_c   1.000
_cell.angle_alpha   90.00
_cell.angle_beta   90.00
_cell.angle_gamma   90.00
#
_symmetry.space_group_name_H-M   'P 1'
#
loop_
_entity.id
_entity.type
_entity.pdbx_description
1 polymer ?
#
loop_
_entity_poly.entity_id
_entity_poly.type
_entity_poly.pdbx_seq_one_letter_code
_entity_poly.pdbx_strand_id
1 'polypeptide(L)'
;MVSKLRSPCIMQGDSASGAGRLRMGAVVDKLAQAAEGKLPVTLVLDDPCGNSYVQSLCAPDPDPALLVTRYERTFEQNELLGLNDMKTEDYSS
;
A
#
# COMPACT_ATOMS: atom_id res chain seq x y z
N MET A 1 -10.87 9.42 -6.08
CA MET A 1 -9.58 8.69 -6.16
C MET A 1 -9.47 7.89 -7.47
N VAL A 2 -10.45 7.05 -7.80
CA VAL A 2 -10.52 6.33 -9.10
C VAL A 2 -10.55 7.28 -10.32
N SER A 3 -11.18 8.46 -10.19
CA SER A 3 -11.22 9.48 -11.26
C SER A 3 -9.85 9.98 -11.72
N LYS A 4 -8.86 10.00 -10.82
CA LYS A 4 -7.49 10.46 -11.11
C LYS A 4 -6.66 9.41 -11.85
N LEU A 5 -7.03 8.13 -11.71
CA LEU A 5 -6.42 7.01 -12.44
C LEU A 5 -6.97 6.87 -13.87
N ARG A 6 -8.17 7.37 -14.13
CA ARG A 6 -8.76 7.45 -15.48
C ARG A 6 -8.23 8.64 -16.29
N SER A 7 -7.39 9.49 -15.70
CA SER A 7 -6.78 10.62 -16.42
C SER A 7 -5.79 10.12 -17.47
N PRO A 8 -5.95 10.51 -18.75
CA PRO A 8 -5.13 9.98 -19.84
C PRO A 8 -3.64 10.32 -19.69
N CYS A 9 -3.28 11.44 -19.05
CA CYS A 9 -1.90 11.90 -18.97
C CYS A 9 -0.97 11.09 -18.04
N ILE A 10 -1.51 10.34 -17.06
CA ILE A 10 -0.68 9.58 -16.10
C ILE A 10 -0.58 8.09 -16.48
N MET A 11 -1.62 7.52 -17.09
CA MET A 11 -1.70 6.07 -17.34
C MET A 11 -1.69 5.68 -18.83
N GLN A 12 -1.92 6.63 -19.74
CA GLN A 12 -1.82 6.40 -21.18
C GLN A 12 -0.74 7.31 -21.73
N GLY A 13 0.53 6.89 -21.55
CA GLY A 13 1.60 7.42 -22.40
C GLY A 13 1.17 7.29 -23.86
N ASP A 14 1.46 8.31 -24.66
CA ASP A 14 1.12 8.38 -26.08
C ASP A 14 1.67 7.20 -26.91
N SER A 15 2.72 6.57 -26.39
CA SER A 15 3.45 5.46 -27.00
C SER A 15 2.91 4.08 -26.61
N ALA A 16 1.82 3.98 -25.85
CA ALA A 16 1.27 2.71 -25.41
C ALA A 16 0.65 1.92 -26.57
N SER A 17 1.06 0.64 -26.71
CA SER A 17 0.44 -0.27 -27.68
C SER A 17 -1.04 -0.51 -27.36
N GLY A 18 -1.86 -0.79 -28.39
CA GLY A 18 -3.29 -1.04 -28.22
C GLY A 18 -3.61 -2.14 -27.20
N ALA A 19 -2.77 -3.18 -27.13
CA ALA A 19 -2.89 -4.27 -26.15
C ALA A 19 -2.58 -3.81 -24.71
N GLY A 20 -1.57 -2.96 -24.52
CA GLY A 20 -1.25 -2.38 -23.21
C GLY A 20 -2.38 -1.52 -22.66
N ARG A 21 -3.03 -0.76 -23.55
CA ARG A 21 -4.17 0.10 -23.20
C ARG A 21 -5.37 -0.68 -22.68
N LEU A 22 -5.69 -1.81 -23.31
CA LEU A 22 -6.79 -2.68 -22.89
C LEU A 22 -6.54 -3.32 -21.52
N ARG A 23 -5.30 -3.79 -21.29
CA ARG A 23 -4.90 -4.39 -20.01
C ARG A 23 -5.00 -3.39 -18.86
N MET A 24 -4.51 -2.15 -19.08
CA MET A 24 -4.60 -1.10 -18.07
C MET A 24 -6.05 -0.73 -17.76
N GLY A 25 -6.91 -0.62 -18.79
CA GLY A 25 -8.35 -0.38 -18.61
C GLY A 25 -9.00 -1.41 -17.69
N ALA A 26 -8.72 -2.71 -17.94
CA ALA A 26 -9.25 -3.79 -17.11
C ALA A 26 -8.79 -3.72 -15.64
N VAL A 27 -7.55 -3.28 -15.36
CA VAL A 27 -7.05 -3.09 -13.99
C VAL A 27 -7.80 -1.95 -13.30
N VAL A 28 -7.97 -0.82 -13.99
CA VAL A 28 -8.70 0.34 -13.44
C VAL A 28 -10.16 0.00 -13.16
N ASP A 29 -10.80 -0.79 -14.04
CA ASP A 29 -12.19 -1.23 -13.83
C ASP A 29 -12.32 -2.17 -12.64
N LYS A 30 -11.38 -3.09 -12.43
CA LYS A 30 -11.36 -3.95 -11.23
C LYS A 30 -11.14 -3.15 -9.96
N LEU A 31 -10.25 -2.15 -9.99
CA LEU A 31 -10.02 -1.27 -8.84
C LEU A 31 -11.25 -0.42 -8.53
N ALA A 32 -11.98 0.03 -9.55
CA ALA A 32 -13.26 0.73 -9.36
C ALA A 32 -14.30 -0.18 -8.70
N GLN A 33 -14.43 -1.42 -9.17
CA GLN A 33 -15.33 -2.41 -8.56
C GLN A 33 -14.97 -2.71 -7.11
N ALA A 34 -13.67 -2.83 -6.79
CA ALA A 34 -13.20 -3.02 -5.42
C ALA A 34 -13.53 -1.80 -4.53
N ALA A 35 -13.32 -0.58 -5.03
CA ALA A 35 -13.66 0.64 -4.31
C ALA A 35 -15.17 0.80 -4.06
N GLU A 36 -16.01 0.27 -4.94
CA GLU A 36 -17.47 0.21 -4.77
C GLU A 36 -17.93 -0.98 -3.92
N GLY A 37 -17.03 -1.82 -3.42
CA GLY A 37 -17.36 -3.01 -2.63
C GLY A 37 -17.99 -4.16 -3.43
N LYS A 38 -17.94 -4.10 -4.77
CA LYS A 38 -18.50 -5.12 -5.68
C LYS A 38 -17.56 -6.29 -5.94
N LEU A 39 -16.28 -6.13 -5.59
CA LEU A 39 -15.26 -7.15 -5.74
C LEU A 39 -14.60 -7.37 -4.36
N PRO A 40 -14.69 -8.57 -3.76
CA PRO A 40 -13.95 -8.87 -2.54
C PRO A 40 -12.45 -8.86 -2.83
N VAL A 41 -11.70 -8.18 -1.98
CA VAL A 41 -10.25 -8.02 -2.11
C VAL A 41 -9.56 -8.16 -0.75
N THR A 42 -8.30 -8.58 -0.77
CA THR A 42 -7.43 -8.54 0.40
C THR A 42 -6.46 -7.39 0.25
N LEU A 43 -6.53 -6.41 1.16
CA LEU A 43 -5.58 -5.31 1.22
C LEU A 43 -4.43 -5.70 2.15
N VAL A 44 -3.22 -5.79 1.59
CA VAL A 44 -1.98 -6.01 2.37
C VAL A 44 -1.28 -4.67 2.52
N LEU A 45 -1.14 -4.22 3.76
CA LEU A 45 -0.36 -3.03 4.11
C LEU A 45 0.92 -3.49 4.81
N ASP A 46 2.06 -3.27 4.16
CA ASP A 46 3.38 -3.57 4.70
C ASP A 46 4.13 -2.26 4.91
N ASP A 47 4.34 -1.90 6.18
CA ASP A 47 5.00 -0.66 6.59
C ASP A 47 6.11 -0.99 7.60
N PRO A 48 7.39 -0.99 7.18
CA PRO A 48 8.53 -1.26 8.04
C PRO A 48 8.64 -0.31 9.23
N CYS A 49 8.12 0.92 9.13
CA CYS A 49 8.12 1.88 10.22
C CYS A 49 7.03 1.62 11.27
N GLY A 50 6.00 0.85 10.91
CA GLY A 50 4.85 0.60 11.78
C GLY A 50 3.97 1.83 12.03
N ASN A 51 4.00 2.82 11.15
CA ASN A 51 3.22 4.07 11.29
C ASN A 51 1.85 4.01 10.61
N SER A 52 1.60 2.97 9.83
CA SER A 52 0.32 2.70 9.18
C SER A 52 -0.69 2.10 10.15
N TYR A 53 -1.95 2.53 10.04
CA TYR A 53 -3.05 2.09 10.91
C TYR A 53 -4.30 1.75 10.10
N VAL A 54 -4.94 0.63 10.48
CA VAL A 54 -6.27 0.22 9.99
C VAL A 54 -7.21 0.12 11.18
N GLN A 55 -8.35 0.81 11.11
CA GLN A 55 -9.34 0.78 12.17
C GLN A 55 -10.07 -0.57 12.20
N SER A 56 -10.08 -1.22 13.36
CA SER A 56 -10.97 -2.36 13.63
C SER A 56 -12.39 -1.86 13.87
N LEU A 57 -13.37 -2.47 13.20
CA LEU A 57 -14.78 -2.14 13.36
C LEU A 57 -15.44 -2.90 14.52
N CYS A 58 -14.78 -3.94 15.03
CA CYS A 58 -15.29 -4.80 16.09
C CYS A 58 -14.68 -4.51 17.47
N ALA A 59 -13.84 -3.48 17.60
CA ALA A 59 -13.16 -3.18 18.86
C ALA A 59 -14.15 -2.98 20.03
N PRO A 60 -13.89 -3.56 21.21
CA PRO A 60 -12.63 -4.16 21.65
C PRO A 60 -12.43 -5.63 21.22
N ASP A 61 -13.42 -6.26 20.60
CA ASP A 61 -13.35 -7.64 20.16
C ASP A 61 -12.44 -7.80 18.93
N PRO A 62 -11.84 -9.00 18.73
CA PRO A 62 -11.01 -9.27 17.56
C PRO A 62 -11.85 -9.19 16.27
N ASP A 63 -11.34 -8.45 15.28
CA ASP A 63 -11.97 -8.33 13.97
C ASP A 63 -11.53 -9.50 13.07
N PRO A 64 -12.45 -10.38 12.62
CA PRO A 64 -12.12 -11.55 11.81
C PRO A 64 -11.62 -11.19 10.39
N ALA A 65 -11.84 -9.96 9.92
CA ALA A 65 -11.40 -9.48 8.61
C ALA A 65 -10.06 -8.73 8.66
N LEU A 66 -9.49 -8.53 9.86
CA LEU A 66 -8.24 -7.79 10.06
C LEU A 66 -7.16 -8.67 10.70
N LEU A 67 -6.10 -8.95 9.95
CA LEU A 67 -4.89 -9.60 10.45
C LEU A 67 -3.76 -8.58 10.58
N VAL A 68 -3.17 -8.46 11.78
CA VAL A 68 -2.01 -7.60 12.04
C VAL A 68 -0.82 -8.45 12.45
N THR A 69 0.25 -8.39 11.67
CA THR A 69 1.52 -9.09 11.94
C THR A 69 2.62 -8.08 12.21
N ARG A 70 3.36 -8.25 13.31
CA ARG A 70 4.57 -7.47 13.61
C ARG A 70 5.79 -8.31 13.26
N TYR A 71 6.81 -7.67 12.70
CA TYR A 71 8.04 -8.33 12.28
C TYR A 71 9.27 -7.47 12.61
N GLU A 72 10.42 -8.11 12.72
CA GLU A 72 11.71 -7.44 12.82
C GLU A 72 12.16 -6.95 11.45
N ARG A 73 12.51 -5.67 11.35
CA ARG A 73 12.97 -5.05 10.10
C ARG A 73 14.23 -5.76 9.60
N THR A 74 14.32 -5.94 8.29
CA THR A 74 15.55 -6.41 7.65
C THR A 74 16.62 -5.32 7.67
N PHE A 75 17.88 -5.73 7.48
CA PHE A 75 19.00 -4.78 7.38
C PHE A 75 18.76 -3.74 6.27
N GLU A 76 18.28 -4.16 5.10
CA GLU A 76 17.95 -3.28 3.97
C GLU A 76 16.82 -2.31 4.30
N GLN A 77 15.79 -2.76 5.03
CA GLN A 77 14.73 -1.86 5.51
C GLN A 77 15.29 -0.80 6.46
N ASN A 78 16.24 -1.16 7.34
CA ASN A 78 16.89 -0.18 8.21
C ASN A 78 17.81 0.78 7.45
N GLU A 79 18.53 0.32 6.42
CA GLU A 79 19.32 1.18 5.53
C GLU A 79 18.43 2.20 4.82
N LEU A 80 17.31 1.76 4.23
CA LEU A 80 16.35 2.64 3.55
C LEU A 80 15.75 3.69 4.49
N LEU A 81 15.62 3.36 5.77
CA LEU A 81 15.15 4.27 6.80
C LEU A 81 16.26 5.13 7.42
N GLY A 82 17.52 4.95 7.01
CA GLY A 82 18.69 5.68 7.53
C GLY A 82 19.03 5.34 8.98
N LEU A 83 18.64 4.16 9.45
CA LEU A 83 18.74 3.76 10.86
C LEU A 83 20.07 3.09 11.20
N ASN A 84 20.74 2.48 10.22
CA ASN A 84 21.99 1.77 10.45
C ASN A 84 23.18 2.74 10.70
N ASP A 85 23.11 3.95 10.16
CA ASP A 85 24.11 5.02 10.38
C ASP A 85 23.77 5.92 11.59
N MET A 86 22.71 5.60 12.34
CA MET A 86 22.27 6.41 13.46
C MET A 86 23.26 6.30 14.62
N LYS A 87 23.94 7.40 14.94
CA LYS A 87 24.84 7.48 16.10
C LYS A 87 24.02 7.66 17.38
N THR A 88 23.99 6.67 18.25
CA THR A 88 23.23 6.70 19.52
C THR A 88 24.10 6.90 20.76
N GLU A 89 25.43 6.87 20.61
CA GLU A 89 26.38 6.72 21.72
C GLU A 89 26.54 7.95 22.63
N ASP A 90 26.20 9.16 22.16
CA ASP A 90 26.42 10.42 22.89
C ASP A 90 25.13 11.06 23.47
N TYR A 91 23.99 10.38 23.40
CA TYR A 91 22.68 10.94 23.77
C TYR A 91 22.23 10.64 25.21
N SER A 92 23.06 9.98 26.02
CA SER A 92 22.71 9.53 27.38
C SER A 92 23.20 10.47 28.51
N SER A 93 23.40 11.77 28.23
CA SER A 93 23.77 12.76 29.27
C SER A 93 22.56 13.29 30.03
#